data_AF-A0A508WQI3-F1
#
_entry.id   AF-A0A508WQI3-F1
#
_cell.length_a   1.000
_cell.length_b   1.000
_cell.length_c   1.000
_cell.angle_alpha   90.00
_cell.angle_beta   90.00
_cell.angle_gamma   90.00
#
_symmetry.space_group_name_H-M   'P 1'
#
loop_
_entity.id
_entity.type
_entity.pdbx_description
1 polymer ?
#
loop_
_entity_poly.entity_id
_entity_poly.type
_entity_poly.pdbx_seq_one_letter_code
_entity_poly.pdbx_strand_id
1 'polypeptide(L)' 'MMFCTPRLIVAAAGLAIIAAVVAWIYRQGGDDVRTSIERQNNEAGRTADDDCTRFDLCPPGMWEFGAGKCRRSPPRGGH' A
#
# COMPACT_ATOMS: atom_id res chain seq x y z
N MET A 1 -24.15 -30.74 37.30
CA MET A 1 -23.17 -29.95 36.52
C MET A 1 -21.99 -30.86 36.26
N MET A 2 -21.90 -31.46 35.07
CA MET A 2 -20.89 -32.48 34.82
C MET A 2 -20.44 -32.39 33.36
N PHE A 3 -19.53 -31.45 33.07
CA PHE A 3 -18.73 -31.46 31.84
C PHE A 3 -17.67 -32.59 31.84
N CYS A 4 -17.90 -33.69 32.59
CA CYS A 4 -16.89 -34.72 32.87
C CYS A 4 -16.73 -35.77 31.76
N THR A 5 -17.13 -35.49 30.53
CA THR A 5 -16.69 -36.32 29.41
C THR A 5 -15.46 -35.65 28.81
N PRO A 6 -14.24 -36.22 28.95
CA PRO A 6 -13.02 -35.62 28.39
C PRO A 6 -13.14 -35.30 26.89
N ARG A 7 -14.02 -36.02 26.18
CA ARG A 7 -14.40 -35.74 24.79
C ARG A 7 -14.99 -34.35 24.57
N LEU A 8 -15.84 -33.85 25.46
CA LEU A 8 -16.44 -32.52 25.35
C LEU A 8 -15.41 -31.42 25.60
N ILE A 9 -14.48 -31.64 26.53
CA ILE A 9 -13.39 -30.71 26.81
C ILE A 9 -12.46 -30.61 25.59
N VAL A 10 -12.08 -31.74 25.00
CA VAL A 10 -11.24 -31.77 23.80
C VAL A 10 -11.96 -31.11 22.61
N ALA A 11 -13.26 -31.37 22.43
CA ALA A 11 -14.03 -30.74 21.36
C ALA A 11 -14.11 -29.21 21.52
N ALA A 12 -14.37 -28.73 22.74
CA ALA A 12 -14.41 -27.30 23.04
C ALA A 12 -13.04 -26.64 22.86
N ALA A 13 -11.97 -27.28 23.30
CA ALA A 13 -10.61 -26.81 23.11
C ALA A 13 -10.23 -26.73 21.62
N GLY A 14 -10.58 -27.76 20.84
CA GLY A 14 -10.37 -27.76 19.39
C GLY A 14 -11.11 -26.62 18.69
N LEU A 15 -12.38 -26.40 19.04
CA LEU A 15 -13.18 -25.28 18.53
C LEU A 15 -12.56 -23.92 18.88
N ALA A 16 -12.08 -23.75 20.11
CA ALA A 16 -11.44 -22.52 20.55
C ALA A 16 -10.15 -22.24 19.75
N ILE A 17 -9.33 -23.27 19.49
CA ILE A 17 -8.12 -23.14 18.69
C ILE A 17 -8.45 -22.73 17.24
N ILE A 18 -9.42 -23.41 16.62
CA ILE A 18 -9.84 -23.09 15.25
C ILE A 18 -10.35 -21.65 15.17
N ALA A 19 -11.21 -21.24 16.10
CA ALA A 19 -11.73 -19.88 16.16
C ALA A 19 -10.61 -18.83 16.35
N ALA A 20 -9.63 -19.12 17.20
CA ALA A 20 -8.48 -18.24 17.42
C ALA A 20 -7.61 -18.10 16.16
N VAL A 21 -7.33 -19.21 15.46
CA VAL A 21 -6.56 -19.19 14.21
C VAL A 21 -7.29 -18.43 13.12
N VAL A 22 -8.60 -18.66 12.95
CA VAL A 22 -9.42 -17.93 11.98
C VAL A 22 -9.43 -16.43 12.30
N ALA A 23 -9.65 -16.06 13.56
CA ALA A 23 -9.62 -14.67 13.99
C ALA A 23 -8.25 -14.02 13.76
N TRP A 24 -7.16 -14.76 14.00
CA TRP A 24 -5.79 -14.28 13.74
C TRP A 24 -5.53 -14.07 12.25
N ILE A 25 -5.91 -15.02 11.39
CA ILE A 25 -5.80 -14.90 9.93
C ILE A 25 -6.62 -13.73 9.41
N TYR A 26 -7.86 -13.54 9.88
CA TYR A 26 -8.69 -12.41 9.45
C TYR A 26 -8.10 -11.05 9.86
N ARG A 27 -7.51 -10.98 11.06
CA ARG A 27 -6.87 -9.75 11.54
C ARG A 27 -5.58 -9.46 10.77
N GLN A 28 -4.68 -10.43 10.64
CA GLN A 28 -3.43 -10.23 9.90
C GLN A 28 -3.64 -10.08 8.39
N GLY A 29 -4.51 -10.89 7.79
CA GLY A 29 -4.81 -10.84 6.36
C GLY A 29 -5.52 -9.55 5.94
N GLY A 30 -6.34 -8.95 6.81
CA GLY A 30 -6.92 -7.64 6.57
C GLY A 30 -5.91 -6.50 6.72
N ASP A 31 -5.05 -6.58 7.73
CA ASP A 31 -4.06 -5.54 8.02
C ASP A 31 -2.90 -5.54 7.01
N ASP A 32 -2.33 -6.69 6.64
CA ASP A 32 -1.22 -6.76 5.67
C ASP A 32 -1.65 -6.44 4.23
N VAL A 33 -2.85 -6.86 3.81
CA VAL A 33 -3.37 -6.52 2.48
C VAL A 33 -3.73 -5.03 2.41
N ARG A 34 -4.36 -4.48 3.46
CA ARG A 34 -4.70 -3.05 3.47
C ARG A 34 -3.45 -2.17 3.54
N THR A 35 -2.46 -2.55 4.35
CA THR A 35 -1.18 -1.82 4.46
C THR A 35 -0.36 -1.89 3.17
N SER A 36 -0.35 -3.04 2.47
CA SER A 36 0.38 -3.17 1.19
C SER A 36 -0.33 -2.44 0.03
N ILE A 37 -1.66 -2.40 0.00
CA ILE A 37 -2.44 -1.61 -0.97
C ILE A 37 -2.29 -0.12 -0.69
N GLU A 38 -2.34 0.30 0.56
CA GLU A 38 -2.20 1.72 0.94
C GLU A 38 -0.79 2.24 0.67
N ARG A 39 0.24 1.40 0.89
CA ARG A 39 1.62 1.74 0.53
C ARG A 39 1.80 1.85 -0.99
N GLN A 40 1.25 0.92 -1.76
CA GLN A 40 1.29 0.98 -3.22
C GLN A 40 0.50 2.18 -3.77
N ASN A 41 -0.65 2.51 -3.20
CA ASN A 41 -1.44 3.66 -3.62
C ASN A 41 -0.75 4.98 -3.26
N ASN A 42 -0.10 5.08 -2.10
CA ASN A 42 0.71 6.24 -1.74
C ASN A 42 1.97 6.39 -2.60
N GLU A 43 2.52 5.30 -3.11
CA GLU A 43 3.64 5.36 -4.08
C GLU A 43 3.15 5.80 -5.47
N ALA A 44 2.04 5.22 -5.96
CA ALA A 44 1.43 5.63 -7.23
C ALA A 44 0.95 7.10 -7.20
N GLY A 45 0.34 7.51 -6.09
CA GLY A 45 -0.11 8.89 -5.86
C GLY A 45 1.06 9.87 -5.82
N ARG A 46 2.16 9.52 -5.14
CA ARG A 46 3.37 10.36 -5.13
C ARG A 46 4.04 10.47 -6.49
N THR A 47 4.07 9.39 -7.28
CA THR A 47 4.61 9.46 -8.65
C THR A 47 3.76 10.36 -9.54
N ALA A 48 2.43 10.26 -9.45
CA ALA A 48 1.54 11.13 -10.22
C ALA A 48 1.65 12.61 -9.82
N ASP A 49 1.78 12.88 -8.52
CA ASP A 49 1.96 14.23 -7.98
C ASP A 49 3.32 14.84 -8.38
N ASP A 50 4.38 14.04 -8.39
CA ASP A 50 5.72 14.45 -8.86
C ASP A 50 5.71 14.82 -10.35
N ASP A 51 5.06 14.01 -11.19
CA ASP A 51 4.91 14.27 -12.62
C ASP A 51 4.10 15.55 -12.89
N CYS A 52 3.00 15.74 -12.17
CA CYS A 52 2.16 16.94 -12.25
C CYS A 52 2.94 18.19 -11.81
N THR A 53 3.63 18.11 -10.67
CA THR A 53 4.49 19.18 -10.15
C THR A 53 5.59 19.53 -11.15
N ARG A 54 6.20 18.54 -11.81
CA ARG A 54 7.23 18.76 -12.82
C ARG A 54 6.70 19.49 -14.05
N PHE A 55 5.46 19.22 -14.44
CA PHE A 55 4.79 19.92 -15.54
C PHE A 55 4.50 21.37 -15.16
N ASP A 56 3.89 21.60 -13.99
CA ASP A 56 3.51 22.94 -13.50
C ASP A 56 4.72 23.87 -13.29
N LEU A 57 5.84 23.31 -12.82
CA LEU A 57 7.09 24.06 -12.66
C LEU A 57 7.83 24.31 -13.98
N CYS A 58 7.41 23.66 -15.08
CA CYS A 58 8.08 23.82 -16.37
C CYS A 58 7.63 25.11 -17.08
N PRO A 59 8.56 25.97 -17.52
CA PRO A 59 8.20 27.16 -18.27
C PRO A 59 7.41 26.82 -19.55
N PRO A 60 6.49 27.72 -19.99
CA PRO A 60 5.65 27.46 -21.15
C PRO A 60 6.49 27.14 -22.40
N GLY A 61 6.13 26.07 -23.10
CA GLY A 61 6.81 25.61 -24.32
C GLY A 61 8.08 24.78 -24.10
N MET A 62 8.49 24.53 -22.86
CA MET A 62 9.69 23.74 -22.54
C MET A 62 9.39 22.28 -22.18
N TRP A 63 8.13 21.90 -22.04
CA TRP A 63 7.74 20.53 -21.71
C TRP A 63 7.88 19.58 -22.90
N GLU A 64 8.59 18.46 -22.73
CA GLU A 64 8.62 17.37 -23.70
C GLU A 64 7.63 16.26 -23.32
N PHE A 65 6.50 16.19 -24.02
CA PHE A 65 5.51 15.13 -23.82
C PHE A 65 6.08 13.72 -24.08
N GLY A 66 6.92 13.56 -25.11
CA GLY A 66 7.50 12.26 -25.47
C GLY A 66 8.51 11.72 -24.45
N ALA A 67 9.02 12.56 -23.55
CA ALA A 67 10.03 12.17 -22.58
C ALA A 67 9.63 12.44 -21.12
N GLY A 68 8.40 12.93 -20.88
CA GLY A 68 7.87 13.21 -19.53
C GLY A 68 8.75 14.17 -18.73
N LYS A 69 9.45 15.09 -19.41
CA LYS A 69 10.45 15.95 -18.78
C LYS A 69 10.42 17.36 -19.32
N CYS A 70 10.65 18.31 -18.42
CA CYS A 70 11.00 19.66 -18.82
C CYS A 70 12.39 19.66 -19.48
N ARG A 71 12.52 20.29 -20.65
CA ARG A 71 13.81 20.51 -21.29
C ARG A 71 14.70 21.30 -20.33
N ARG A 72 15.96 20.87 -20.17
CA ARG A 72 16.96 21.76 -19.57
C ARG A 72 17.10 22.97 -20.49
N SER A 73 16.94 24.18 -19.95
CA SER A 73 17.49 25.35 -20.63
C SER A 73 18.95 25.06 -20.96
N PRO A 74 19.44 25.36 -22.19
CA PRO A 74 20.87 25.31 -22.45
C PRO A 74 21.57 26.15 -21.36
N PRO A 75 22.76 25.74 -20.86
CA PRO A 75 23.50 26.57 -19.93
C PRO A 75 23.58 27.96 -20.55
N ARG A 76 23.09 28.97 -19.83
CA ARG A 76 23.13 30.36 -20.27
C ARG A 76 24.61 30.70 -20.42
N GLY A 77 25.15 30.53 -21.63
CA GLY A 77 26.49 30.94 -21.98
C GLY A 77 26.60 32.41 -21.64
N GLY A 78 27.56 32.74 -20.77
CA GLY A 78 27.77 34.09 -20.34
C GLY A 78 28.09 34.99 -21.54
N HIS A 79 27.51 36.18 -21.54
CA HIS A 79 28.10 37.47 -21.90
C HIS A 79 27.18 38.56 -21.35
#